data_AF-A0A3N0W514-F1
#
_entry.id   AF-A0A3N0W514-F1
#
_cell.length_a   1.000
_cell.length_b   1.000
_cell.length_c   1.000
_cell.angle_alpha   90.00
_cell.angle_beta   90.00
_cell.angle_gamma   90.00
#
_symmetry.space_group_name_H-M   'P 1'
#
loop_
_entity.id
_entity.type
_entity.pdbx_description
1 polymer ?
#
loop_
_entity_poly.entity_id
_entity_poly.type
_entity_poly.pdbx_seq_one_letter_code
_entity_poly.pdbx_strand_id
1 'polypeptide(L)'
;MDSKNKYRVISSFNLTNYGIIVQISDVESGFKKGMVLKSVSTGLYWEVKARIIHSSEEKRFDGETEIFSHINFREINDIKKQKGLYENAFEYNIISIGHNNKPNPDDFLVFHVTVAIRTIYKIIDIYDDYLLLDTENGNTGLLHKRYVSKNAQIGDYVRHSEHRFHDLVDEFGNFVYRNS
;
A
#
# COMPACT_ATOMS: atom_id res chain seq x y z
N MET A 1 5.22 -13.78 4.16
CA MET A 1 4.84 -15.02 3.42
C MET A 1 3.72 -14.69 2.44
N ASP A 2 3.79 -15.14 1.18
CA ASP A 2 2.77 -14.81 0.16
C ASP A 2 1.57 -15.78 0.24
N SER A 3 0.35 -15.28 0.04
CA SER A 3 -0.85 -16.10 -0.08
C SER A 3 -0.84 -16.93 -1.37
N LYS A 4 -1.56 -18.05 -1.38
CA LYS A 4 -1.82 -18.82 -2.61
C LYS A 4 -2.83 -18.13 -3.53
N ASN A 5 -3.77 -17.38 -2.96
CA ASN A 5 -4.78 -16.66 -3.71
C ASN A 5 -4.14 -15.52 -4.51
N LYS A 6 -4.55 -15.40 -5.76
CA LYS A 6 -4.12 -14.35 -6.69
C LYS A 6 -5.33 -13.52 -7.07
N TYR A 7 -5.13 -12.23 -7.14
CA TYR A 7 -6.17 -11.26 -7.42
C TYR A 7 -5.78 -10.46 -8.66
N ARG A 8 -6.62 -10.46 -9.69
CA ARG A 8 -6.29 -9.80 -10.95
C ARG A 8 -6.58 -8.31 -10.88
N VAL A 9 -5.62 -7.50 -11.28
CA VAL A 9 -5.77 -6.06 -11.49
C VAL A 9 -6.58 -5.85 -12.77
N ILE A 10 -7.78 -5.30 -12.65
CA ILE A 10 -8.60 -4.91 -13.80
C ILE A 10 -8.12 -3.56 -14.33
N SER A 11 -7.99 -2.59 -13.44
CA SER A 11 -7.57 -1.23 -13.78
C SER A 11 -6.86 -0.57 -12.60
N SER A 12 -6.06 0.46 -12.90
CA SER A 12 -5.42 1.28 -11.88
C SER A 12 -5.22 2.69 -12.39
N PHE A 13 -5.38 3.68 -11.53
CA PHE A 13 -5.19 5.08 -11.88
C PHE A 13 -4.86 5.90 -10.63
N ASN A 14 -4.29 7.08 -10.84
CA ASN A 14 -4.01 8.02 -9.77
C ASN A 14 -5.15 9.02 -9.71
N LEU A 15 -5.67 9.27 -8.51
CA LEU A 15 -6.66 10.30 -8.28
C LEU A 15 -6.09 11.39 -7.39
N THR A 16 -6.19 12.63 -7.86
CA THR A 16 -5.74 13.83 -7.15
C THR A 16 -6.36 13.86 -5.75
N ASN A 17 -5.52 14.02 -4.72
CA ASN A 17 -5.86 14.01 -3.28
C ASN A 17 -6.19 12.64 -2.65
N TYR A 18 -6.38 11.57 -3.42
CA TYR A 18 -6.73 10.25 -2.88
C TYR A 18 -5.66 9.18 -3.13
N GLY A 19 -4.71 9.41 -4.03
CA GLY A 19 -3.61 8.49 -4.29
C GLY A 19 -3.92 7.47 -5.39
N ILE A 20 -3.40 6.25 -5.24
CA ILE A 20 -3.57 5.19 -6.24
C ILE A 20 -4.89 4.48 -5.96
N ILE A 21 -5.77 4.45 -6.95
CA ILE A 21 -6.97 3.61 -6.96
C ILE A 21 -6.70 2.40 -7.85
N VAL A 22 -7.01 1.22 -7.33
CA VAL A 22 -6.90 -0.04 -8.07
C VAL A 22 -8.23 -0.78 -8.03
N GLN A 23 -8.66 -1.29 -9.17
CA GLN A 23 -9.78 -2.21 -9.26
C GLN A 23 -9.24 -3.64 -9.35
N ILE A 24 -9.70 -4.49 -8.44
CA ILE A 24 -9.21 -5.85 -8.27
C ILE A 24 -10.40 -6.81 -8.33
N SER A 25 -10.24 -7.92 -9.06
CA SER A 25 -11.21 -9.03 -9.14
C SER A 25 -10.82 -10.22 -8.28
N ASP A 26 -11.74 -11.19 -8.15
CA ASP A 26 -11.57 -12.44 -7.39
C ASP A 26 -11.42 -12.22 -5.87
N VAL A 27 -12.05 -11.15 -5.34
CA VAL A 27 -11.93 -10.78 -3.93
C VAL A 27 -13.13 -11.27 -3.12
N GLU A 28 -12.98 -12.38 -2.42
CA GLU A 28 -14.11 -13.00 -1.68
C GLU A 28 -14.41 -12.35 -0.32
N SER A 29 -13.37 -11.92 0.40
CA SER A 29 -13.45 -11.47 1.80
C SER A 29 -13.02 -10.01 2.02
N GLY A 30 -12.70 -9.29 0.95
CA GLY A 30 -12.16 -7.93 1.01
C GLY A 30 -10.72 -7.87 1.55
N PHE A 31 -10.09 -6.70 1.40
CA PHE A 31 -8.81 -6.39 2.04
C PHE A 31 -9.00 -5.36 3.14
N LYS A 32 -8.45 -5.65 4.33
CA LYS A 32 -8.47 -4.73 5.48
C LYS A 32 -7.40 -3.67 5.34
N LYS A 33 -7.64 -2.50 5.94
CA LYS A 33 -6.64 -1.44 6.07
C LYS A 33 -5.34 -1.99 6.68
N GLY A 34 -4.21 -1.61 6.09
CA GLY A 34 -2.87 -2.03 6.50
C GLY A 34 -2.40 -3.35 5.86
N MET A 35 -3.28 -4.11 5.20
CA MET A 35 -2.85 -5.30 4.44
C MET A 35 -1.90 -4.92 3.31
N VAL A 36 -0.93 -5.78 3.03
CA VAL A 36 0.06 -5.56 1.96
C VAL A 36 -0.25 -6.49 0.78
N LEU A 37 -0.32 -5.90 -0.40
CA LEU A 37 -0.44 -6.58 -1.68
C LEU A 37 0.91 -6.55 -2.39
N LYS A 38 1.29 -7.65 -3.01
CA LYS A 38 2.54 -7.78 -3.77
C LYS A 38 2.24 -8.18 -5.21
N SER A 39 2.87 -7.53 -6.17
CA SER A 39 2.83 -7.91 -7.58
C SER A 39 3.59 -9.21 -7.81
N VAL A 40 2.95 -10.15 -8.50
CA VAL A 40 3.57 -11.42 -8.90
C VAL A 40 4.63 -11.19 -9.98
N SER A 41 4.40 -10.26 -10.90
CA SER A 41 5.31 -10.02 -12.03
C SER A 41 6.51 -9.15 -11.68
N THR A 42 6.31 -8.06 -10.93
CA THR A 42 7.35 -7.06 -10.63
C THR A 42 7.94 -7.20 -9.23
N GLY A 43 7.25 -7.88 -8.31
CA GLY A 43 7.65 -7.94 -6.91
C GLY A 43 7.48 -6.62 -6.15
N LEU A 44 6.78 -5.63 -6.72
CA LEU A 44 6.44 -4.36 -6.07
C LEU A 44 5.32 -4.55 -5.03
N TYR A 45 5.20 -3.63 -4.09
CA TYR A 45 4.36 -3.76 -2.90
C TYR A 45 3.45 -2.54 -2.69
N TRP A 46 2.23 -2.77 -2.21
CA TRP A 46 1.27 -1.72 -1.88
C TRP A 46 0.53 -2.03 -0.58
N GLU A 47 0.34 -1.02 0.27
CA GLU A 47 -0.51 -1.09 1.45
C GLU A 47 -1.94 -0.66 1.12
N VAL A 48 -2.92 -1.44 1.55
CA VAL A 48 -4.35 -1.10 1.46
C VAL A 48 -4.69 -0.03 2.48
N LYS A 49 -5.24 1.11 2.03
CA LYS A 49 -5.75 2.16 2.91
C LYS A 49 -7.22 1.99 3.21
N ALA A 50 -8.04 1.82 2.18
CA ALA A 50 -9.47 1.65 2.30
C ALA A 50 -10.05 1.02 1.04
N ARG A 51 -11.20 0.36 1.16
CA ARG A 51 -12.06 0.07 0.01
C ARG A 51 -12.82 1.33 -0.38
N ILE A 52 -12.98 1.56 -1.67
CA ILE A 52 -13.86 2.61 -2.20
C ILE A 52 -15.25 2.01 -2.33
N ILE A 53 -16.21 2.62 -1.63
CA ILE A 53 -17.60 2.17 -1.59
C ILE A 53 -18.50 3.28 -2.09
N HIS A 54 -19.22 3.03 -3.18
CA HIS A 54 -19.99 4.04 -3.89
C HIS A 54 -21.43 4.18 -3.41
N SER A 55 -21.98 3.15 -2.77
CA SER A 55 -23.36 3.15 -2.29
C SER A 55 -23.55 2.33 -1.02
N SER A 56 -24.66 2.55 -0.33
CA SER A 56 -25.10 1.74 0.81
C SER A 56 -25.52 0.32 0.43
N GLU A 57 -25.79 0.06 -0.85
CA GLU A 57 -26.29 -1.23 -1.34
C GLU A 57 -25.17 -2.24 -1.64
N GLU A 58 -23.92 -1.79 -1.72
CA GLU A 58 -22.78 -2.70 -1.91
C GLU A 58 -22.54 -3.57 -0.66
N LYS A 59 -22.23 -4.86 -0.90
CA LYS A 59 -21.78 -5.81 0.14
C LYS A 59 -20.66 -5.18 0.96
N ARG A 60 -20.76 -5.25 2.30
CA ARG A 60 -19.74 -4.78 3.24
C ARG A 60 -18.90 -5.93 3.75
N PHE A 61 -17.60 -5.69 3.91
CA PHE A 61 -16.69 -6.56 4.64
C PHE A 61 -16.41 -6.02 6.04
N ASP A 62 -15.89 -6.87 6.91
CA ASP A 62 -15.61 -6.51 8.30
C ASP A 62 -14.64 -5.32 8.40
N GLY A 63 -15.07 -4.27 9.12
CA GLY A 63 -14.28 -3.06 9.34
C GLY A 63 -14.47 -1.98 8.27
N GLU A 64 -15.39 -2.15 7.32
CA GLU A 64 -15.71 -1.15 6.30
C GLU A 64 -16.83 -0.20 6.74
N THR A 65 -16.46 1.00 7.20
CA THR A 65 -17.41 2.01 7.69
C THR A 65 -17.57 3.23 6.78
N GLU A 66 -16.65 3.46 5.85
CA GLU A 66 -16.60 4.69 5.05
C GLU A 66 -17.29 4.53 3.68
N ILE A 67 -17.98 5.59 3.24
CA ILE A 67 -18.58 5.69 1.90
C ILE A 67 -17.92 6.87 1.19
N PHE A 68 -17.35 6.62 0.02
CA PHE A 68 -16.72 7.65 -0.80
C PHE A 68 -17.76 8.20 -1.79
N SER A 69 -18.78 8.87 -1.28
CA SER A 69 -19.93 9.38 -2.07
C SER A 69 -19.61 10.63 -2.90
N HIS A 70 -18.54 11.36 -2.56
CA HIS A 70 -18.23 12.68 -3.15
C HIS A 70 -17.11 12.68 -4.18
N ILE A 71 -16.51 11.54 -4.49
CA ILE A 71 -15.49 11.51 -5.54
C ILE A 71 -16.19 11.54 -6.90
N ASN A 72 -16.05 12.67 -7.60
CA ASN A 72 -16.72 12.94 -8.88
C ASN A 72 -15.99 12.21 -10.02
N PHE A 73 -16.08 10.87 -10.03
CA PHE A 73 -15.38 10.04 -11.00
C PHE A 73 -16.13 10.00 -12.35
N ARG A 74 -15.93 11.00 -13.21
CA ARG A 74 -16.35 10.90 -14.63
C ARG A 74 -15.70 9.71 -15.35
N GLU A 75 -14.52 9.28 -14.92
CA GLU A 75 -13.81 8.11 -15.43
C GLU A 75 -14.44 6.77 -15.00
N ILE A 76 -15.26 6.73 -13.94
CA ILE A 76 -15.92 5.49 -13.48
C ILE A 76 -17.12 5.09 -14.35
N ASN A 77 -17.72 5.99 -15.13
CA ASN A 77 -18.82 5.58 -16.01
C ASN A 77 -18.37 4.59 -17.10
N ASP A 78 -17.09 4.59 -17.48
CA ASP A 78 -16.53 3.56 -18.35
C ASP A 78 -16.14 2.28 -17.58
N ILE A 79 -15.78 2.41 -16.29
CA ILE A 79 -15.49 1.26 -15.39
C ILE A 79 -16.77 0.51 -14.99
N LYS A 80 -17.89 1.21 -14.77
CA LYS A 80 -19.20 0.60 -14.46
C LYS A 80 -19.71 -0.29 -15.60
N LYS A 81 -19.37 0.00 -16.85
CA LYS A 81 -19.67 -0.90 -17.99
C LYS A 81 -18.91 -2.24 -17.92
N GLN A 82 -17.80 -2.30 -17.16
CA GLN A 82 -17.02 -3.53 -16.96
C GLN A 82 -17.39 -4.31 -15.69
N LYS A 83 -18.18 -3.73 -14.77
CA LYS A 83 -18.64 -4.45 -13.55
C LYS A 83 -19.47 -5.71 -13.86
N GLY A 84 -20.04 -5.83 -15.07
CA GLY A 84 -20.73 -7.04 -15.52
C GLY A 84 -19.83 -8.14 -16.11
N LEU A 85 -18.52 -7.89 -16.27
CA LEU A 85 -17.57 -8.83 -16.88
C LEU A 85 -16.74 -9.61 -15.84
N TYR A 86 -16.67 -9.14 -14.60
CA TYR A 86 -15.81 -9.71 -13.56
C TYR A 86 -16.59 -9.89 -12.25
N GLU A 87 -16.65 -11.13 -11.77
CA GLU A 87 -17.24 -11.44 -10.46
C GLU A 87 -16.35 -10.88 -9.33
N ASN A 88 -17.00 -10.43 -8.24
CA ASN A 88 -16.33 -9.96 -7.02
C ASN A 88 -15.23 -8.90 -7.25
N ALA A 89 -15.50 -7.95 -8.16
CA ALA A 89 -14.60 -6.85 -8.46
C ALA A 89 -14.86 -5.63 -7.55
N PHE A 90 -13.82 -5.17 -6.86
CA PHE A 90 -13.88 -4.03 -5.94
C PHE A 90 -12.74 -3.05 -6.16
N GLU A 91 -12.96 -1.81 -5.74
CA GLU A 91 -11.98 -0.73 -5.85
C GLU A 91 -11.34 -0.45 -4.49
N TYR A 92 -10.02 -0.27 -4.48
CA TYR A 92 -9.25 0.00 -3.28
C TYR A 92 -8.38 1.24 -3.48
N ASN A 93 -8.32 2.08 -2.45
CA ASN A 93 -7.26 3.05 -2.28
C ASN A 93 -6.05 2.32 -1.70
N ILE A 94 -4.93 2.41 -2.41
CA ILE A 94 -3.66 1.79 -2.02
C ILE A 94 -2.54 2.82 -2.05
N ILE A 95 -1.49 2.53 -1.30
CA ILE A 95 -0.28 3.34 -1.23
C ILE A 95 0.92 2.44 -1.55
N SER A 96 1.80 2.90 -2.43
CA SER A 96 3.01 2.15 -2.81
C SER A 96 4.00 2.03 -1.65
N ILE A 97 4.83 0.98 -1.64
CA ILE A 97 5.83 0.75 -0.59
C ILE A 97 7.23 0.76 -1.22
N GLY A 98 8.01 1.80 -0.93
CA GLY A 98 9.39 1.94 -1.44
C GLY A 98 9.49 2.27 -2.93
N HIS A 99 8.38 2.67 -3.58
CA HIS A 99 8.33 3.11 -4.97
C HIS A 99 7.12 4.04 -5.21
N ASN A 100 6.96 4.54 -6.45
CA ASN A 100 5.87 5.44 -6.85
C ASN A 100 4.97 4.86 -7.96
N ASN A 101 5.15 3.59 -8.31
CA ASN A 101 4.37 2.94 -9.36
C ASN A 101 3.00 2.45 -8.87
N LYS A 102 1.98 2.56 -9.73
CA LYS A 102 0.69 1.87 -9.57
C LYS A 102 0.78 0.42 -10.08
N PRO A 103 -0.11 -0.49 -9.64
CA PRO A 103 -0.18 -1.84 -10.21
C PRO A 103 -0.50 -1.80 -11.70
N ASN A 104 0.09 -2.68 -12.51
CA ASN A 104 -0.23 -2.74 -13.93
C ASN A 104 -1.58 -3.44 -14.15
N PRO A 105 -2.41 -2.98 -15.09
CA PRO A 105 -3.56 -3.76 -15.56
C PRO A 105 -3.11 -5.17 -15.97
N ASP A 106 -3.98 -6.16 -15.73
CA ASP A 106 -3.76 -7.59 -15.97
C ASP A 106 -2.65 -8.27 -15.15
N ASP A 107 -1.98 -7.54 -14.25
CA ASP A 107 -1.09 -8.15 -13.26
C ASP A 107 -1.88 -8.92 -12.20
N PHE A 108 -1.21 -9.87 -11.55
CA PHE A 108 -1.75 -10.56 -10.38
C PHE A 108 -1.10 -10.03 -9.11
N LEU A 109 -1.93 -9.74 -8.12
CA LEU A 109 -1.51 -9.40 -6.77
C LEU A 109 -1.73 -10.59 -5.84
N VAL A 110 -0.86 -10.75 -4.85
CA VAL A 110 -1.01 -11.70 -3.75
C VAL A 110 -1.00 -10.95 -2.42
N PHE A 111 -1.72 -11.46 -1.43
CA PHE A 111 -1.59 -10.96 -0.07
C PHE A 111 -0.23 -11.37 0.49
N HIS A 112 0.54 -10.39 0.96
CA HIS A 112 1.82 -10.60 1.61
C HIS A 112 1.64 -10.45 3.12
N VAL A 113 1.78 -11.57 3.85
CA VAL A 113 1.80 -11.57 5.31
C VAL A 113 3.01 -10.77 5.78
N THR A 114 2.75 -9.67 6.47
CA THR A 114 3.71 -8.93 7.29
C THR A 114 3.35 -9.17 8.76
N VAL A 115 4.30 -9.57 9.62
CA VAL A 115 4.05 -9.58 11.06
C VAL A 115 3.64 -8.17 11.51
N ALA A 116 2.53 -8.07 12.23
CA ALA A 116 1.89 -6.82 12.62
C ALA A 116 2.74 -5.96 13.59
N ILE A 117 3.91 -6.45 14.01
CA ILE A 117 4.87 -5.71 14.83
C ILE A 117 5.71 -4.84 13.88
N ARG A 118 5.11 -3.73 13.47
CA ARG A 118 5.78 -2.68 12.72
C ARG A 118 6.51 -1.78 13.71
N THR A 119 7.76 -2.12 14.04
CA THR A 119 8.58 -1.22 14.86
C THR A 119 9.00 -0.02 14.04
N ILE A 120 8.87 1.17 14.61
CA ILE A 120 9.29 2.42 13.97
C ILE A 120 10.62 2.82 14.60
N TYR A 121 11.60 3.12 13.77
CA TYR A 121 12.92 3.55 14.19
C TYR A 121 13.24 4.93 13.64
N LYS A 122 13.82 5.81 14.45
CA LYS A 122 14.24 7.13 13.97
C LYS A 122 15.60 7.05 13.29
N ILE A 123 15.77 7.67 12.13
CA ILE A 123 17.08 7.85 11.51
C ILE A 123 17.82 8.95 12.26
N ILE A 124 18.95 8.60 12.86
CA ILE A 124 19.80 9.54 13.62
C ILE A 124 21.09 9.90 12.90
N ASP A 125 21.54 9.08 11.94
CA ASP A 125 22.70 9.40 11.10
C ASP A 125 22.64 8.64 9.75
N ILE A 126 23.39 9.12 8.76
CA ILE A 126 23.41 8.58 7.39
C ILE A 126 24.86 8.42 6.90
N TYR A 127 25.29 7.18 6.71
CA TYR A 127 26.58 6.79 6.11
C TYR A 127 26.41 6.42 4.64
N ASP A 128 27.49 6.26 3.88
CA ASP A 128 27.44 5.98 2.43
C ASP A 128 26.44 4.88 2.06
N ASP A 129 26.50 3.73 2.74
CA ASP A 129 25.65 2.56 2.45
C ASP A 129 24.55 2.29 3.50
N TYR A 130 24.63 2.89 4.68
CA TYR A 130 23.79 2.53 5.83
C TYR A 130 23.14 3.75 6.49
N LEU A 131 21.99 3.52 7.11
CA LEU A 131 21.29 4.42 8.02
C LEU A 131 21.55 3.95 9.44
N LEU A 132 21.89 4.88 10.34
CA LEU A 132 21.93 4.64 11.76
C LEU A 132 20.55 4.94 12.34
N LEU A 133 20.01 3.97 13.07
CA LEU A 133 18.67 4.01 13.62
C LEU A 133 18.72 4.08 15.14
N ASP A 134 17.89 4.91 15.75
CA ASP A 134 17.62 4.89 17.18
C ASP A 134 16.56 3.81 17.47
N THR A 135 16.88 2.89 18.37
CA THR A 135 15.93 1.91 18.87
C THR A 135 15.42 2.38 20.23
N GLU A 136 14.13 2.21 20.52
CA GLU A 136 13.45 2.70 21.73
C GLU A 136 14.12 2.31 23.08
N ASN A 137 15.09 1.38 23.05
CA ASN A 137 15.84 0.89 24.21
C ASN A 137 17.23 1.55 24.39
N GLY A 138 17.53 2.64 23.67
CA GLY A 138 18.84 3.33 23.75
C GLY A 138 19.98 2.61 23.02
N ASN A 139 19.66 1.56 22.25
CA ASN A 139 20.61 0.92 21.34
C ASN A 139 20.48 1.51 19.94
N THR A 140 21.52 1.37 19.13
CA THR A 140 21.48 1.75 17.72
C THR A 140 21.30 0.53 16.81
N GLY A 141 20.48 0.71 15.77
CA GLY A 141 20.32 -0.23 14.67
C GLY A 141 21.04 0.26 13.42
N LEU A 142 21.42 -0.67 12.53
CA LEU A 142 21.94 -0.34 11.22
C LEU A 142 21.02 -0.90 10.15
N LEU A 143 20.73 -0.08 9.14
CA LEU A 143 19.91 -0.49 8.00
C LEU A 143 20.53 -0.06 6.69
N HIS A 144 20.67 -0.99 5.74
CA HIS A 144 21.25 -0.66 4.44
C HIS A 144 20.29 0.22 3.63
N LYS A 145 20.79 1.37 3.13
CA LYS A 145 20.02 2.35 2.34
C LYS A 145 19.26 1.76 1.16
N ARG A 146 19.77 0.69 0.54
CA ARG A 146 19.13 0.03 -0.61
C ARG A 146 17.73 -0.51 -0.30
N TYR A 147 17.41 -0.65 0.98
CA TYR A 147 16.12 -1.13 1.47
C TYR A 147 15.19 0.00 1.91
N VAL A 148 15.58 1.26 1.82
CA VAL A 148 14.74 2.41 2.19
C VAL A 148 14.60 3.34 0.99
N SER A 149 13.60 4.22 1.02
CA SER A 149 13.48 5.32 0.06
C SER A 149 14.81 6.10 -0.05
N LYS A 150 15.23 6.41 -1.29
CA LYS A 150 16.46 7.17 -1.58
C LYS A 150 16.45 8.58 -0.98
N ASN A 151 15.27 9.10 -0.62
CA ASN A 151 15.07 10.45 -0.10
C ASN A 151 15.03 10.51 1.44
N ALA A 152 15.47 9.45 2.12
CA ALA A 152 15.55 9.40 3.58
C ALA A 152 16.56 10.44 4.11
N GLN A 153 16.18 11.14 5.18
CA GLN A 153 16.95 12.19 5.84
C GLN A 153 17.07 11.91 7.34
N ILE A 154 18.06 12.52 7.98
CA ILE A 154 18.18 12.50 9.45
C ILE A 154 16.91 13.12 10.06
N GLY A 155 16.35 12.44 11.05
CA GLY A 155 15.10 12.82 11.71
C GLY A 155 13.85 12.13 11.14
N ASP A 156 13.93 11.51 9.96
CA ASP A 156 12.84 10.68 9.44
C ASP A 156 12.70 9.38 10.25
N TYR A 157 11.55 8.73 10.11
CA TYR A 157 11.32 7.43 10.73
C TYR A 157 11.22 6.33 9.68
N VAL A 158 11.69 5.14 10.05
CA VAL A 158 11.66 3.94 9.21
C VAL A 158 10.84 2.89 9.93
N ARG A 159 9.79 2.44 9.25
CA ARG A 159 8.97 1.33 9.72
C ARG A 159 9.59 0.03 9.28
N HIS A 160 10.09 -0.74 10.23
CA HIS A 160 10.55 -2.09 9.96
C HIS A 160 9.41 -2.93 9.42
N SER A 161 9.75 -3.72 8.41
CA SER A 161 8.84 -4.58 7.69
C SER A 161 9.62 -5.82 7.30
N GLU A 162 8.99 -6.98 7.37
CA GLU A 162 9.65 -8.26 7.04
C GLU A 162 9.89 -8.46 5.54
N HIS A 163 9.37 -7.55 4.71
CA HIS A 163 9.72 -7.52 3.29
C HIS A 163 11.04 -6.79 3.05
N ARG A 164 11.61 -6.98 1.85
CA ARG A 164 12.93 -6.46 1.47
C ARG A 164 13.11 -4.95 1.64
N PHE A 165 12.03 -4.18 1.64
CA PHE A 165 12.05 -2.72 1.75
C PHE A 165 11.42 -2.26 3.06
N HIS A 166 11.90 -1.18 3.65
CA HIS A 166 11.31 -0.55 4.82
C HIS A 166 10.68 0.78 4.42
N ASP A 167 9.62 1.13 5.13
CA ASP A 167 8.82 2.30 4.78
C ASP A 167 9.39 3.55 5.44
N LEU A 168 9.51 4.63 4.68
CA LEU A 168 9.74 5.95 5.26
C LEU A 168 8.41 6.46 5.80
N VAL A 169 8.37 6.74 7.09
CA VAL A 169 7.17 7.15 7.82
C VAL A 169 7.47 8.34 8.73
N ASP A 170 6.41 8.96 9.27
CA ASP A 170 6.49 9.89 10.38
C ASP A 170 6.54 9.12 11.72
N GLU A 171 6.63 9.87 12.82
CA GLU A 171 6.65 9.31 14.18
C GLU A 171 5.38 8.53 14.56
N PHE A 172 4.29 8.73 13.81
CA PHE A 172 3.01 8.05 14.00
C PHE A 172 2.84 6.85 13.05
N GLY A 173 3.83 6.56 12.19
CA GLY A 173 3.79 5.45 11.24
C GLY A 173 3.03 5.74 9.96
N ASN A 174 2.69 7.00 9.67
CA ASN A 174 2.11 7.41 8.40
C ASN A 174 3.21 7.55 7.35
N PHE A 175 2.95 7.11 6.11
CA PHE A 175 3.92 7.21 5.03
C PHE A 175 4.28 8.67 4.71
N VAL A 176 5.58 8.94 4.60
CA VAL A 176 6.10 10.24 4.19
C VAL A 176 6.53 10.16 2.73
N TYR A 177 5.88 10.95 1.89
CA TYR A 177 6.25 11.14 0.49
C TYR A 177 6.93 12.49 0.30
N ARG A 178 8.20 12.46 -0.10
CA ARG A 178 8.88 13.65 -0.64
C ARG A 178 8.98 13.48 -2.14
N ASN A 179 8.29 14.35 -2.88
CA ASN A 179 8.46 14.45 -4.33
C ASN A 179 9.93 14.72 -4.62
N SER A 180 10.55 13.79 -5.35
CA SER A 180 11.85 13.99 -6.00
C SER A 180 11.73 14.95 -7.16
#